data_AF-A0A4Q4ZG90-F1
#
_entry.id   AF-A0A4Q4ZG90-F1
#
_cell.length_a   1.000
_cell.length_b   1.000
_cell.length_c   1.000
_cell.angle_alpha   90.00
_cell.angle_beta   90.00
_cell.angle_gamma   90.00
#
_symmetry.space_group_name_H-M   'P 1'
#
loop_
_entity.id
_entity.type
_entity.pdbx_description
1 polymer ?
#
loop_
_entity_poly.entity_id
_entity_poly.type
_entity_poly.pdbx_seq_one_letter_code
_entity_poly.pdbx_strand_id
1 'polypeptide(L)'
;MTRLTNRHGEVAPCRGPQCGSGQRPGLRRAVRRRGWGSALGSRAMKVFGRELVLAPSGEASLANPLEEYFLNNKRRRIHKWVHYFEIYHRHFERFRGRPVNILEFGVNQGGSLQMWRNYFGRQAYINGVDIEPRCAELGGRRIRIFIGDQEDRDFLRSIAAEIGPIDVVIEDGGHRMGQQIATFEEIYPHLSEDGVFLVEDVHTSYWPGFGGGYRKPDTFMEYAKGLTDQLNAWHSREEGFAVDEFTRTTKSVHFYDSIVVFERGTVVEPHAEQRGKRQFKTK
;
A
#
# COMPACT_ATOMS: atom_id res chain seq x y z
N MET A 1 -57.20 37.67 -8.60
CA MET A 1 -57.24 38.24 -7.24
C MET A 1 -55.80 38.26 -6.70
N THR A 2 -55.31 39.45 -6.36
CA THR A 2 -54.19 39.79 -5.43
C THR A 2 -52.84 39.05 -5.64
N ARG A 3 -51.72 39.59 -6.16
CA ARG A 3 -50.96 40.87 -6.06
C ARG A 3 -50.38 41.21 -4.67
N LEU A 4 -49.09 41.64 -4.69
CA LEU A 4 -48.29 42.40 -3.69
C LEU A 4 -47.41 41.56 -2.73
N THR A 5 -46.15 41.88 -2.33
CA THR A 5 -45.09 42.86 -2.73
C THR A 5 -43.83 42.58 -1.87
N ASN A 6 -42.67 43.06 -2.35
CA ASN A 6 -41.37 43.23 -1.66
C ASN A 6 -41.39 43.99 -0.31
N ARG A 7 -40.38 43.73 0.55
CA ARG A 7 -39.54 44.70 1.30
C ARG A 7 -38.19 44.03 1.63
N HIS A 8 -37.04 44.48 1.11
CA HIS A 8 -36.15 45.57 1.54
C HIS A 8 -35.49 45.41 2.93
N GLY A 9 -34.15 45.51 2.95
CA GLY A 9 -33.31 45.67 4.14
C GLY A 9 -31.80 45.62 3.81
N GLU A 10 -31.25 46.76 3.38
CA GLU A 10 -29.87 47.02 2.94
C GLU A 10 -28.93 47.47 4.10
N VAL A 11 -27.61 47.19 3.95
CA VAL A 11 -26.42 48.08 4.18
C VAL A 11 -26.12 48.55 5.63
N ALA A 12 -24.89 48.81 6.15
CA ALA A 12 -23.47 48.43 5.98
C ALA A 12 -22.68 49.16 7.14
N PRO A 13 -21.35 49.49 7.11
CA PRO A 13 -20.40 49.24 8.22
C PRO A 13 -19.78 50.52 8.87
N CYS A 14 -18.88 50.39 9.88
CA CYS A 14 -17.82 51.39 10.24
C CYS A 14 -16.84 50.82 11.31
N ARG A 15 -15.52 50.71 11.04
CA ARG A 15 -14.34 51.60 11.35
C ARG A 15 -13.64 51.33 12.73
N GLY A 16 -12.31 51.14 12.72
CA GLY A 16 -11.37 50.91 13.87
C GLY A 16 -10.93 52.20 14.60
N PRO A 17 -9.66 52.45 15.03
CA PRO A 17 -8.48 51.60 15.35
C PRO A 17 -7.83 51.99 16.73
N GLN A 18 -6.53 51.63 16.94
CA GLN A 18 -5.54 52.04 18.00
C GLN A 18 -5.26 50.99 19.09
N CYS A 19 -4.10 50.86 19.74
CA CYS A 19 -2.67 51.22 19.61
C CYS A 19 -2.04 50.69 20.92
N GLY A 20 -0.77 50.27 20.97
CA GLY A 20 -0.14 50.00 22.28
C GLY A 20 1.11 49.13 22.28
N SER A 21 2.26 49.78 22.39
CA SER A 21 3.65 49.30 22.42
C SER A 21 4.14 48.77 23.77
N GLY A 22 5.17 47.90 23.77
CA GLY A 22 6.02 47.66 24.95
C GLY A 22 7.25 46.79 24.66
N GLN A 23 8.44 47.39 24.63
CA GLN A 23 9.75 46.77 24.39
C GLN A 23 10.59 46.62 25.69
N ARG A 24 11.28 45.46 25.84
CA ARG A 24 12.69 45.23 26.30
C ARG A 24 13.08 45.50 27.79
N PRO A 25 14.32 45.18 28.27
CA PRO A 25 15.07 43.89 28.25
C PRO A 25 15.94 43.61 29.54
N GLY A 26 16.50 42.38 29.67
CA GLY A 26 17.83 42.02 30.24
C GLY A 26 18.19 42.37 31.71
N LEU A 27 19.20 41.83 32.40
CA LEU A 27 20.14 40.70 32.25
C LEU A 27 21.02 40.67 33.55
N ARG A 28 21.34 39.45 34.04
CA ARG A 28 22.54 39.03 34.84
C ARG A 28 22.76 39.50 36.30
N ARG A 29 23.03 38.50 37.16
CA ARG A 29 24.35 38.32 37.79
C ARG A 29 24.59 36.86 38.22
N ALA A 30 25.86 36.46 38.15
CA ALA A 30 26.37 35.10 38.35
C ALA A 30 27.05 34.95 39.70
N VAL A 31 27.04 33.72 40.26
CA VAL A 31 28.01 33.26 41.28
C VAL A 31 28.43 31.83 40.95
N ARG A 32 29.75 31.59 40.96
CA ARG A 32 30.43 30.29 40.76
C ARG A 32 30.35 29.43 42.02
N ARG A 33 30.32 28.09 41.87
CA ARG A 33 31.17 27.15 42.62
C ARG A 33 31.18 25.76 41.96
N ARG A 34 32.29 25.05 42.18
CA ARG A 34 32.77 23.83 41.50
C ARG A 34 32.05 22.57 42.02
N GLY A 35 31.92 21.56 41.17
CA GLY A 35 31.61 20.17 41.57
C GLY A 35 31.85 19.24 40.38
N TRP A 36 32.75 18.28 40.55
CA TRP A 36 33.01 17.21 39.59
C TRP A 36 31.87 16.20 39.66
N GLY A 37 31.31 15.83 38.51
CA GLY A 37 30.27 14.81 38.40
C GLY A 37 30.10 14.41 36.94
N SER A 38 30.46 13.16 36.64
CA SER A 38 30.27 12.51 35.35
C SER A 38 28.78 12.44 34.99
N ALA A 39 28.40 13.07 33.89
CA ALA A 39 27.13 12.81 33.22
C ALA A 39 27.33 13.01 31.71
N LEU A 40 27.48 11.89 30.98
CA LEU A 40 27.28 11.85 29.54
C LEU A 40 25.80 12.16 29.28
N GLY A 41 25.50 13.44 29.07
CA GLY A 41 24.18 13.88 28.66
C GLY A 41 23.88 13.39 27.24
N SER A 42 23.04 12.37 27.13
CA SER A 42 22.36 12.05 25.88
C SER A 42 21.44 13.22 25.52
N ARG A 43 21.79 13.96 24.48
CA ARG A 43 20.93 14.99 23.90
C ARG A 43 19.86 14.27 23.07
N ALA A 44 18.77 13.87 23.71
CA ALA A 44 17.58 13.41 23.02
C ALA A 44 16.98 14.60 22.24
N MET A 45 17.09 14.59 20.91
CA MET A 45 16.27 15.44 20.05
C MET A 45 14.83 14.93 20.13
N LYS A 46 13.96 15.67 20.84
CA LYS A 46 12.52 15.42 20.79
C LYS A 46 12.00 15.79 19.40
N VAL A 47 11.65 14.78 18.61
CA VAL A 47 10.78 14.93 17.44
C VAL A 47 9.54 14.07 17.71
N PHE A 48 8.41 14.73 17.94
CA PHE A 48 7.04 14.20 17.92
C PHE A 48 6.80 12.77 18.45
N GLY A 49 6.86 12.59 19.78
CA GLY A 49 5.90 11.73 20.48
C GLY A 49 5.99 10.20 20.32
N ARG A 50 7.07 9.64 19.78
CA ARG A 50 7.40 8.21 19.94
C ARG A 50 8.85 8.04 20.40
N GLU A 51 9.03 7.25 21.45
CA GLU A 51 10.34 6.89 21.99
C GLU A 51 11.03 5.93 21.02
N LEU A 52 12.26 6.26 20.62
CA LEU A 52 13.06 5.41 19.74
C LEU A 52 13.36 4.10 20.48
N VAL A 53 12.84 2.97 20.00
CA VAL A 53 13.16 1.66 20.59
C VAL A 53 14.59 1.30 20.20
N LEU A 54 15.52 1.48 21.13
CA LEU A 54 16.86 0.94 21.03
C LEU A 54 16.78 -0.56 21.28
N ALA A 55 17.21 -1.38 20.31
CA ALA A 55 17.39 -2.80 20.54
C ALA A 55 18.46 -3.01 21.64
N PRO A 56 18.30 -4.01 22.53
CA PRO A 56 19.24 -4.24 23.65
C PRO A 56 20.68 -4.57 23.22
N SER A 57 20.91 -4.85 21.94
CA SER A 57 22.19 -5.28 21.38
C SER A 57 23.09 -4.14 20.90
N GLY A 58 22.63 -2.89 20.86
CA GLY A 58 23.41 -1.79 20.30
C GLY A 58 23.66 -1.87 18.78
N GLU A 59 23.04 -2.83 18.10
CA GLU A 59 22.93 -2.86 16.65
C GLU A 59 21.72 -2.03 16.21
N ALA A 60 21.88 -1.28 15.12
CA ALA A 60 20.77 -0.58 14.49
C ALA A 60 19.64 -1.59 14.24
N SER A 61 18.46 -1.33 14.80
CA SER A 61 17.23 -1.93 14.28
C SER A 61 17.26 -1.72 12.76
N LEU A 62 17.16 -2.80 11.99
CA LEU A 62 17.00 -2.75 10.54
C LEU A 62 15.68 -2.04 10.26
N ALA A 63 15.70 -0.71 10.32
CA ALA A 63 14.54 0.12 10.11
C ALA A 63 13.95 -0.25 8.76
N ASN A 64 12.64 -0.54 8.72
CA ASN A 64 11.97 -0.82 7.48
C ASN A 64 12.15 0.41 6.57
N PRO A 65 12.82 0.28 5.40
CA PRO A 65 13.18 1.44 4.60
C PRO A 65 11.96 2.17 4.03
N LEU A 66 10.80 1.51 3.92
CA LEU A 66 9.55 2.16 3.54
C LEU A 66 8.98 3.01 4.68
N GLU A 67 8.94 2.45 5.89
CA GLU A 67 8.49 3.18 7.07
C GLU A 67 9.42 4.37 7.37
N GLU A 68 10.74 4.19 7.24
CA GLU A 68 11.70 5.27 7.36
C GLU A 68 11.47 6.37 6.32
N TYR A 69 11.26 6.01 5.04
CA TYR A 69 10.92 6.97 4.00
C TYR A 69 9.63 7.72 4.34
N PHE A 70 8.60 7.00 4.77
CA PHE A 70 7.29 7.56 5.12
C PHE A 70 7.40 8.57 6.26
N LEU A 71 8.06 8.22 7.36
CA LEU A 71 8.23 9.09 8.53
C LEU A 71 9.03 10.36 8.23
N ASN A 72 9.96 10.29 7.27
CA ASN A 72 10.80 11.41 6.87
C ASN A 72 10.25 12.20 5.66
N ASN A 73 9.13 11.75 5.07
CA ASN A 73 8.57 12.38 3.88
C ASN A 73 7.98 13.77 4.19
N LYS A 74 8.48 14.77 3.47
CA LYS A 74 7.98 16.17 3.51
C LYS A 74 7.45 16.65 2.16
N ARG A 75 7.31 15.74 1.18
CA ARG A 75 6.92 16.03 -0.20
C ARG A 75 5.44 15.69 -0.42
N ARG A 76 5.13 14.97 -1.50
CA ARG A 76 3.77 14.55 -1.84
C ARG A 76 3.21 13.68 -0.71
N ARG A 77 1.92 13.87 -0.40
CA ARG A 77 1.26 13.15 0.71
C ARG A 77 1.27 11.64 0.43
N ILE A 78 1.54 10.87 1.48
CA ILE A 78 1.42 9.41 1.51
C ILE A 78 0.41 9.10 2.61
N HIS A 79 -0.53 8.21 2.34
CA HIS A 79 -1.49 7.69 3.31
C HIS A 79 -1.38 6.18 3.29
N LYS A 80 -1.02 5.57 4.43
CA LYS A 80 -0.84 4.12 4.58
C LYS A 80 -1.11 3.73 6.03
N TRP A 81 -1.58 2.50 6.24
CA TRP A 81 -1.55 1.88 7.57
C TRP A 81 -0.12 1.48 7.93
N VAL A 82 0.31 1.78 9.15
CA VAL A 82 1.72 1.60 9.56
C VAL A 82 2.15 0.13 9.48
N HIS A 83 1.27 -0.82 9.79
CA HIS A 83 1.59 -2.24 9.74
C HIS A 83 1.75 -2.78 8.31
N TYR A 84 1.30 -2.05 7.28
CA TYR A 84 1.49 -2.47 5.88
C TYR A 84 2.96 -2.45 5.46
N PHE A 85 3.79 -1.60 6.09
CA PHE A 85 5.20 -1.48 5.72
C PHE A 85 5.98 -2.80 5.86
N GLU A 86 5.73 -3.58 6.92
CA GLU A 86 6.37 -4.89 7.10
C GLU A 86 5.97 -5.84 5.97
N ILE A 87 4.69 -5.85 5.60
CA ILE A 87 4.12 -6.73 4.58
C ILE A 87 4.70 -6.37 3.21
N TYR A 88 4.72 -5.08 2.84
CA TYR A 88 5.40 -4.65 1.61
C TYR A 88 6.85 -5.09 1.60
N HIS A 89 7.59 -4.84 2.69
CA HIS A 89 9.02 -5.13 2.71
C HIS A 89 9.28 -6.62 2.51
N ARG A 90 8.53 -7.48 3.20
CA ARG A 90 8.63 -8.94 3.09
C ARG A 90 8.45 -9.44 1.66
N HIS A 91 7.46 -8.92 0.93
CA HIS A 91 7.15 -9.41 -0.41
C HIS A 91 7.92 -8.69 -1.53
N PHE A 92 8.36 -7.44 -1.29
CA PHE A 92 8.94 -6.60 -2.33
C PHE A 92 10.46 -6.46 -2.28
N GLU A 93 11.12 -6.86 -1.19
CA GLU A 93 12.57 -6.64 -1.03
C GLU A 93 13.41 -7.27 -2.15
N ARG A 94 12.94 -8.42 -2.68
CA ARG A 94 13.59 -9.16 -3.77
C ARG A 94 13.67 -8.40 -5.10
N PHE A 95 12.88 -7.34 -5.27
CA PHE A 95 12.89 -6.50 -6.48
C PHE A 95 13.76 -5.25 -6.35
N ARG A 96 14.37 -5.00 -5.18
CA ARG A 96 15.20 -3.80 -4.96
C ARG A 96 16.48 -3.85 -5.78
N GLY A 97 16.89 -2.72 -6.33
CA GLY A 97 18.18 -2.53 -7.01
C GLY A 97 18.26 -3.07 -8.45
N ARG A 98 17.21 -3.73 -8.94
CA ARG A 98 17.12 -4.28 -10.30
C ARG A 98 16.08 -3.52 -11.15
N PRO A 99 16.07 -3.68 -12.48
CA PRO A 99 14.92 -3.30 -13.28
C PRO A 99 13.67 -4.01 -12.74
N VAL A 100 12.61 -3.24 -12.51
CA VAL A 100 11.32 -3.72 -12.04
C VAL A 100 10.20 -2.87 -12.66
N ASN A 101 9.16 -3.52 -13.16
CA ASN A 101 7.96 -2.86 -13.67
C ASN A 101 6.84 -2.96 -12.63
N ILE A 102 6.40 -1.80 -12.12
CA ILE A 102 5.44 -1.71 -11.03
C ILE A 102 4.16 -1.09 -11.56
N LEU A 103 3.01 -1.62 -11.15
CA LEU A 103 1.69 -1.06 -11.40
C LEU A 103 0.99 -0.78 -10.06
N GLU A 104 0.63 0.46 -9.81
CA GLU A 104 -0.15 0.88 -8.64
C GLU A 104 -1.49 1.45 -9.10
N PHE A 105 -2.59 0.87 -8.63
CA PHE A 105 -3.92 1.47 -8.73
C PHE A 105 -4.14 2.36 -7.50
N GLY A 106 -4.63 3.58 -7.71
CA GLY A 106 -4.76 4.60 -6.67
C GLY A 106 -3.53 5.51 -6.59
N VAL A 107 -3.48 6.54 -7.44
CA VAL A 107 -2.37 7.51 -7.45
C VAL A 107 -2.55 8.59 -6.40
N ASN A 108 -3.76 9.15 -6.29
CA ASN A 108 -4.12 10.24 -5.38
C ASN A 108 -3.11 11.43 -5.47
N GLN A 109 -2.34 11.70 -4.41
CA GLN A 109 -1.32 12.77 -4.41
C GLN A 109 0.04 12.31 -4.97
N GLY A 110 0.19 11.04 -5.39
CA GLY A 110 1.39 10.49 -6.01
C GLY A 110 2.60 10.38 -5.09
N GLY A 111 2.39 10.38 -3.77
CA GLY A 111 3.48 10.22 -2.79
C GLY A 111 4.02 8.80 -2.74
N SER A 112 3.14 7.79 -2.82
CA SER A 112 3.52 6.37 -2.85
C SER A 112 4.38 6.06 -4.07
N LEU A 113 4.03 6.56 -5.26
CA LEU A 113 4.87 6.48 -6.46
C LEU A 113 6.32 6.97 -6.21
N GLN A 114 6.51 8.05 -5.45
CA GLN A 114 7.87 8.52 -5.11
C GLN A 114 8.58 7.59 -4.12
N MET A 115 7.83 7.03 -3.16
CA MET A 115 8.32 6.04 -2.20
C MET A 115 8.75 4.75 -2.92
N TRP A 116 7.93 4.20 -3.81
CA TRP A 116 8.25 3.01 -4.60
C TRP A 116 9.50 3.23 -5.43
N ARG A 117 9.63 4.40 -6.08
CA ARG A 117 10.84 4.74 -6.84
C ARG A 117 12.09 4.74 -5.97
N ASN A 118 11.98 5.25 -4.75
CA ASN A 118 13.09 5.25 -3.80
C ASN A 118 13.43 3.82 -3.35
N TYR A 119 12.41 3.06 -2.98
CA TYR A 119 12.53 1.71 -2.44
C TYR A 119 13.12 0.72 -3.44
N PHE A 120 12.56 0.64 -4.64
CA PHE A 120 12.98 -0.30 -5.68
C PHE A 120 14.24 0.14 -6.42
N GLY A 121 14.51 1.45 -6.46
CA GLY A 121 15.72 2.02 -7.01
C GLY A 121 15.56 2.61 -8.41
N ARG A 122 16.68 3.11 -8.96
CA ARG A 122 16.68 4.02 -10.13
C ARG A 122 16.20 3.39 -11.43
N GLN A 123 16.23 2.07 -11.52
CA GLN A 123 15.83 1.31 -12.71
C GLN A 123 14.34 0.96 -12.72
N ALA A 124 13.63 1.14 -11.59
CA ALA A 124 12.20 0.93 -11.50
C ALA A 124 11.44 1.80 -12.51
N TYR A 125 10.46 1.18 -13.16
CA TYR A 125 9.45 1.85 -13.97
C TYR A 125 8.12 1.74 -13.23
N ILE A 126 7.49 2.87 -12.97
CA ILE A 126 6.27 2.93 -12.16
C ILE A 126 5.12 3.37 -13.06
N ASN A 127 4.06 2.58 -13.04
CA ASN A 127 2.81 2.86 -13.71
C ASN A 127 1.77 3.11 -12.63
N GLY A 128 1.15 4.28 -12.64
CA GLY A 128 0.04 4.63 -11.77
C GLY A 128 -1.26 4.63 -12.54
N VAL A 129 -2.35 4.14 -11.94
CA VAL A 129 -3.70 4.19 -12.50
C VAL A 129 -4.60 4.95 -11.55
N ASP A 130 -5.35 5.93 -12.06
CA ASP A 130 -6.32 6.67 -11.26
C ASP A 130 -7.49 7.13 -12.14
N ILE A 131 -8.67 7.28 -11.53
CA ILE A 131 -9.85 7.80 -12.22
C ILE A 131 -9.79 9.33 -12.34
N GLU A 132 -9.08 10.02 -11.44
CA GLU A 132 -8.98 11.48 -11.42
C GLU A 132 -8.00 11.99 -12.50
N PRO A 133 -8.48 12.72 -13.54
CA PRO A 133 -7.62 13.15 -14.65
C PRO A 133 -6.43 14.00 -14.24
N ARG A 134 -6.52 14.76 -13.13
CA ARG A 134 -5.41 15.57 -12.62
C ARG A 134 -4.19 14.73 -12.21
N CYS A 135 -4.38 13.45 -11.90
CA CYS A 135 -3.26 12.56 -11.57
C CYS A 135 -2.26 12.43 -12.73
N ALA A 136 -2.66 12.71 -13.98
CA ALA A 136 -1.75 12.73 -15.13
C ALA A 136 -0.56 13.70 -14.95
N GLU A 137 -0.77 14.81 -14.20
CA GLU A 137 0.26 15.80 -13.89
C GLU A 137 1.34 15.26 -12.93
N LEU A 138 1.07 14.15 -12.24
CA LEU A 138 1.98 13.56 -11.25
C LEU A 138 3.03 12.63 -11.88
N GLY A 139 2.91 12.35 -13.18
CA GLY A 139 3.88 11.59 -13.96
C GLY A 139 5.26 12.25 -14.07
N GLY A 140 6.19 11.54 -14.71
CA GLY A 140 7.54 12.05 -14.91
C GLY A 140 8.51 10.98 -15.42
N ARG A 141 9.81 11.20 -15.22
CA ARG A 141 10.84 10.27 -15.72
C ARG A 141 10.64 8.87 -15.13
N ARG A 142 10.29 7.85 -15.92
CA ARG A 142 9.99 6.48 -15.43
C ARG A 142 8.82 6.40 -14.45
N ILE A 143 7.91 7.37 -14.49
CA ILE A 143 6.61 7.33 -13.82
C ILE A 143 5.58 7.68 -14.88
N ARG A 144 4.78 6.70 -15.29
CA ARG A 144 3.68 6.88 -16.24
C ARG A 144 2.37 6.80 -15.48
N ILE A 145 1.41 7.63 -15.88
CA ILE A 145 0.07 7.63 -15.30
C ILE A 145 -0.94 7.30 -16.40
N PHE A 146 -1.85 6.39 -16.09
CA PHE A 146 -3.01 6.02 -16.89
C PHE A 146 -4.26 6.56 -16.20
N ILE A 147 -5.12 7.22 -16.97
CA ILE A 147 -6.40 7.73 -16.46
C ILE A 147 -7.52 6.83 -16.95
N GLY A 148 -8.25 6.23 -16.01
CA GLY A 148 -9.37 5.35 -16.33
C GLY A 148 -9.98 4.69 -15.09
N ASP A 149 -11.10 4.01 -15.30
CA ASP A 149 -11.83 3.30 -14.25
C ASP A 149 -11.34 1.86 -14.15
N GLN A 150 -11.03 1.41 -12.93
CA GLN A 150 -10.61 0.04 -12.67
C GLN A 150 -11.78 -0.98 -12.70
N GLU A 151 -13.03 -0.55 -12.88
CA GLU A 151 -14.12 -1.47 -13.30
C GLU A 151 -14.23 -1.64 -14.83
N ASP A 152 -13.54 -0.81 -15.62
CA ASP A 152 -13.49 -0.95 -17.08
C ASP A 152 -12.45 -2.02 -17.48
N ARG A 153 -12.94 -3.22 -17.78
CA ARG A 153 -12.09 -4.35 -18.16
C ARG A 153 -11.37 -4.16 -19.48
N ASP A 154 -11.93 -3.41 -20.44
CA ASP A 154 -11.22 -3.11 -21.69
C ASP A 154 -10.05 -2.17 -21.43
N PHE A 155 -10.24 -1.19 -20.54
CA PHE A 155 -9.16 -0.34 -20.07
C PHE A 155 -8.06 -1.15 -19.35
N LEU A 156 -8.43 -2.04 -18.42
CA LEU A 156 -7.46 -2.91 -17.73
C LEU A 156 -6.64 -3.78 -18.70
N ARG A 157 -7.31 -4.42 -19.67
CA ARG A 157 -6.63 -5.18 -20.74
C ARG A 157 -5.69 -4.31 -21.58
N SER A 158 -6.09 -3.07 -21.87
CA SER A 158 -5.24 -2.14 -22.61
C SER A 158 -3.96 -1.80 -21.86
N ILE A 159 -4.04 -1.59 -20.53
CA ILE A 159 -2.87 -1.35 -19.68
C ILE A 159 -1.96 -2.58 -19.69
N ALA A 160 -2.52 -3.76 -19.45
CA ALA A 160 -1.77 -5.01 -19.38
C ALA A 160 -1.02 -5.31 -20.69
N ALA A 161 -1.67 -5.08 -21.83
CA ALA A 161 -1.07 -5.22 -23.15
C ALA A 161 0.05 -4.20 -23.41
N GLU A 162 -0.08 -2.98 -22.87
CA GLU A 162 0.87 -1.91 -23.12
C GLU A 162 2.13 -2.00 -22.24
N ILE A 163 2.01 -2.34 -20.96
CA ILE A 163 3.15 -2.22 -20.03
C ILE A 163 4.05 -3.46 -20.01
N GLY A 164 3.56 -4.65 -20.37
CA GLY A 164 4.35 -5.89 -20.42
C GLY A 164 4.93 -6.29 -19.06
N PRO A 165 5.47 -7.53 -18.91
CA PRO A 165 5.32 -8.33 -17.69
C PRO A 165 5.52 -7.53 -16.41
N ILE A 166 4.49 -7.56 -15.56
CA ILE A 166 4.41 -6.73 -14.37
C ILE A 166 5.04 -7.49 -13.21
N ASP A 167 6.05 -6.91 -12.57
CA ASP A 167 6.74 -7.57 -11.47
C ASP A 167 6.00 -7.36 -10.14
N VAL A 168 5.40 -6.19 -9.96
CA VAL A 168 4.68 -5.84 -8.73
C VAL A 168 3.40 -5.10 -9.10
N VAL A 169 2.26 -5.60 -8.62
CA VAL A 169 0.98 -4.90 -8.63
C VAL A 169 0.59 -4.54 -7.21
N ILE A 170 0.16 -3.30 -7.01
CA ILE A 170 -0.42 -2.79 -5.77
C ILE A 170 -1.82 -2.29 -6.13
N GLU A 171 -2.86 -3.01 -5.72
CA GLU A 171 -4.25 -2.58 -5.81
C GLU A 171 -4.59 -1.77 -4.55
N ASP A 172 -4.54 -0.44 -4.67
CA ASP A 172 -4.82 0.54 -3.62
C ASP A 172 -5.80 1.62 -4.15
N GLY A 173 -6.74 1.20 -5.01
CA GLY A 173 -7.62 2.09 -5.76
C GLY A 173 -8.85 2.56 -4.98
N GLY A 174 -10.04 2.35 -5.54
CA GLY A 174 -11.31 2.76 -4.91
C GLY A 174 -11.86 1.78 -3.87
N HIS A 175 -11.22 0.60 -3.72
CA HIS A 175 -11.55 -0.46 -2.76
C HIS A 175 -12.99 -1.01 -2.83
N ARG A 176 -13.71 -0.78 -3.94
CA ARG A 176 -15.00 -1.43 -4.20
C ARG A 176 -14.78 -2.87 -4.64
N MET A 177 -15.70 -3.76 -4.30
CA MET A 177 -15.49 -5.19 -4.54
C MET A 177 -15.32 -5.53 -6.03
N GLY A 178 -16.17 -4.94 -6.89
CA GLY A 178 -16.09 -5.12 -8.33
C GLY A 178 -14.75 -4.65 -8.91
N GLN A 179 -14.24 -3.53 -8.40
CA GLN A 179 -12.93 -3.02 -8.76
C GLN A 179 -11.77 -3.96 -8.40
N GLN A 180 -11.68 -4.41 -7.14
CA GLN A 180 -10.57 -5.28 -6.71
C GLN A 180 -10.58 -6.62 -7.47
N ILE A 181 -11.78 -7.18 -7.69
CA ILE A 181 -11.97 -8.42 -8.44
C ILE A 181 -11.60 -8.23 -9.94
N ALA A 182 -12.11 -7.16 -10.58
CA ALA A 182 -11.81 -6.89 -11.98
C ALA A 182 -10.31 -6.67 -12.21
N THR A 183 -9.65 -5.88 -11.34
CA THR A 183 -8.21 -5.68 -11.40
C THR A 183 -7.45 -7.00 -11.26
N PHE A 184 -7.84 -7.86 -10.31
CA PHE A 184 -7.20 -9.16 -10.15
C PHE A 184 -7.35 -10.02 -11.41
N GLU A 185 -8.56 -10.19 -11.92
CA GLU A 185 -8.84 -11.08 -13.06
C GLU A 185 -8.15 -10.62 -14.35
N GLU A 186 -8.11 -9.31 -14.61
CA GLU A 186 -7.55 -8.79 -15.87
C GLU A 186 -6.04 -8.53 -15.80
N ILE A 187 -5.44 -8.35 -14.62
CA ILE A 187 -4.02 -8.00 -14.47
C ILE A 187 -3.18 -9.18 -13.97
N TYR A 188 -3.69 -10.01 -13.07
CA TYR A 188 -2.94 -11.15 -12.52
C TYR A 188 -2.32 -12.07 -13.61
N PRO A 189 -3.03 -12.38 -14.72
CA PRO A 189 -2.46 -13.19 -15.81
C PRO A 189 -1.27 -12.55 -16.54
N HIS A 190 -0.99 -11.26 -16.32
CA HIS A 190 0.09 -10.52 -16.97
C HIS A 190 1.31 -10.24 -16.07
N LEU A 191 1.33 -10.79 -14.85
CA LEU A 191 2.50 -10.73 -13.98
C LEU A 191 3.69 -11.53 -14.52
N SER A 192 4.90 -11.13 -14.16
CA SER A 192 6.10 -11.93 -14.42
C SER A 192 6.11 -13.26 -13.63
N GLU A 193 6.99 -14.20 -14.01
CA GLU A 193 7.09 -15.56 -13.40
C GLU A 193 7.48 -15.56 -11.91
N ASP A 194 7.85 -14.42 -11.34
CA ASP A 194 8.08 -14.24 -9.89
C ASP A 194 7.32 -13.03 -9.33
N GLY A 195 6.33 -12.55 -10.08
CA GLY A 195 5.59 -11.34 -9.79
C GLY A 195 4.74 -11.44 -8.51
N VAL A 196 4.43 -10.28 -7.93
CA VAL A 196 3.59 -10.16 -6.73
C VAL A 196 2.38 -9.30 -7.03
N PHE A 197 1.20 -9.80 -6.69
CA PHE A 197 -0.04 -9.02 -6.69
C PHE A 197 -0.48 -8.79 -5.24
N LEU A 198 -0.49 -7.55 -4.80
CA LEU A 198 -0.89 -7.16 -3.45
C LEU A 198 -2.16 -6.32 -3.51
N VAL A 199 -3.12 -6.63 -2.65
CA VAL A 199 -4.39 -5.90 -2.52
C VAL A 199 -4.48 -5.27 -1.14
N GLU A 200 -4.61 -3.95 -1.11
CA GLU A 200 -4.77 -3.16 0.12
C GLU A 200 -6.22 -3.04 0.54
N ASP A 201 -6.41 -2.66 1.80
CA ASP A 201 -7.70 -2.23 2.34
C ASP A 201 -8.85 -3.22 2.14
N VAL A 202 -8.55 -4.53 2.08
CA VAL A 202 -9.57 -5.59 1.94
C VAL A 202 -10.55 -5.65 3.11
N HIS A 203 -10.30 -4.92 4.20
CA HIS A 203 -11.30 -4.69 5.26
C HIS A 203 -12.59 -4.05 4.73
N THR A 204 -12.55 -3.33 3.59
CA THR A 204 -13.75 -2.79 2.93
C THR A 204 -14.69 -3.90 2.44
N SER A 205 -14.21 -5.14 2.31
CA SER A 205 -15.06 -6.33 2.10
C SER A 205 -16.10 -6.54 3.19
N TYR A 206 -15.94 -5.91 4.36
CA TYR A 206 -16.91 -5.97 5.46
C TYR A 206 -17.80 -4.73 5.55
N TRP A 207 -17.60 -3.72 4.68
CA TRP A 207 -18.24 -2.42 4.78
C TRP A 207 -19.32 -2.22 3.70
N PRO A 208 -20.60 -2.06 4.05
CA PRO A 208 -21.69 -1.93 3.07
C PRO A 208 -21.50 -0.80 2.05
N GLY A 209 -20.87 0.31 2.42
CA GLY A 209 -20.62 1.45 1.52
C GLY A 209 -19.71 1.15 0.33
N PHE A 210 -18.88 0.10 0.44
CA PHE A 210 -17.97 -0.38 -0.60
C PHE A 210 -18.51 -1.62 -1.34
N GLY A 211 -19.77 -1.99 -1.07
CA GLY A 211 -20.38 -3.24 -1.54
C GLY A 211 -20.07 -4.45 -0.63
N GLY A 212 -19.43 -4.23 0.52
CA GLY A 212 -19.04 -5.27 1.47
C GLY A 212 -20.17 -5.79 2.37
N GLY A 213 -19.85 -6.85 3.11
CA GLY A 213 -20.68 -7.45 4.14
C GLY A 213 -20.04 -8.74 4.67
N TYR A 214 -20.23 -9.05 5.95
CA TYR A 214 -19.68 -10.27 6.54
C TYR A 214 -20.17 -11.51 5.78
N ARG A 215 -19.23 -12.29 5.20
CA ARG A 215 -19.48 -13.47 4.35
C ARG A 215 -20.35 -13.19 3.13
N LYS A 216 -20.37 -11.96 2.64
CA LYS A 216 -21.12 -11.60 1.44
C LYS A 216 -20.36 -12.17 0.22
N PRO A 217 -20.98 -13.01 -0.63
CA PRO A 217 -20.27 -13.81 -1.64
C PRO A 217 -19.55 -13.00 -2.73
N ASP A 218 -20.01 -11.79 -3.01
CA ASP A 218 -19.49 -10.91 -4.06
C ASP A 218 -18.40 -9.96 -3.56
N THR A 219 -17.77 -10.27 -2.42
CA THR A 219 -16.68 -9.48 -1.84
C THR A 219 -15.33 -10.02 -2.24
N PHE A 220 -14.32 -9.14 -2.30
CA PHE A 220 -12.96 -9.56 -2.60
C PHE A 220 -12.43 -10.59 -1.59
N MET A 221 -12.76 -10.45 -0.30
CA MET A 221 -12.35 -11.44 0.70
C MET A 221 -12.97 -12.83 0.49
N GLU A 222 -14.24 -12.95 0.08
CA GLU A 222 -14.82 -14.26 -0.24
C GLU A 222 -14.29 -14.81 -1.57
N TYR A 223 -14.07 -13.94 -2.57
CA TYR A 223 -13.39 -14.29 -3.82
C TYR A 223 -11.98 -14.88 -3.56
N ALA A 224 -11.15 -14.20 -2.79
CA ALA A 224 -9.80 -14.64 -2.45
C ALA A 224 -9.77 -15.93 -1.63
N LYS A 225 -10.75 -16.15 -0.74
CA LYS A 225 -10.90 -17.44 -0.03
C LYS A 225 -11.21 -18.56 -1.01
N GLY A 226 -12.07 -18.35 -1.99
CA GLY A 226 -12.35 -19.33 -3.04
C GLY A 226 -11.09 -19.73 -3.83
N LEU A 227 -10.19 -18.78 -4.07
CA LEU A 227 -8.90 -19.07 -4.73
C LEU A 227 -7.99 -20.01 -3.92
N THR A 228 -8.23 -20.19 -2.61
CA THR A 228 -7.46 -21.17 -1.82
C THR A 228 -7.79 -22.61 -2.21
N ASP A 229 -9.03 -22.88 -2.67
CA ASP A 229 -9.35 -24.18 -3.23
C ASP A 229 -8.58 -24.36 -4.55
N GLN A 230 -8.61 -23.35 -5.44
CA GLN A 230 -7.94 -23.42 -6.75
C GLN A 230 -6.41 -23.59 -6.62
N LEU A 231 -5.79 -22.99 -5.60
CA LEU A 231 -4.38 -23.22 -5.25
C LEU A 231 -4.07 -24.71 -5.00
N ASN A 232 -5.03 -25.46 -4.47
CA ASN A 232 -4.90 -26.87 -4.09
C ASN A 232 -5.53 -27.85 -5.10
N ALA A 233 -5.94 -27.39 -6.29
CA ALA A 233 -6.71 -28.19 -7.24
C ALA A 233 -6.01 -29.50 -7.66
N TRP A 234 -4.67 -29.56 -7.67
CA TRP A 234 -3.92 -30.81 -7.92
C TRP A 234 -4.21 -31.94 -6.93
N HIS A 235 -4.74 -31.63 -5.75
CA HIS A 235 -5.07 -32.62 -4.73
C HIS A 235 -6.53 -33.07 -4.76
N SER A 236 -7.36 -32.43 -5.59
CA SER A 236 -8.74 -32.82 -5.76
C SER A 236 -8.86 -34.19 -6.42
N ARG A 237 -9.87 -34.95 -6.01
CA ARG A 237 -10.30 -36.19 -6.67
C ARG A 237 -11.69 -36.07 -7.29
N GLU A 238 -12.28 -34.88 -7.23
CA GLU A 238 -13.60 -34.61 -7.77
C GLU A 238 -13.51 -34.27 -9.26
N GLU A 239 -14.28 -34.97 -10.09
CA GLU A 239 -14.28 -34.77 -11.55
C GLU A 239 -14.67 -33.34 -11.97
N GLY A 240 -15.44 -32.64 -11.13
CA GLY A 240 -15.93 -31.29 -11.41
C GLY A 240 -14.97 -30.15 -11.03
N PHE A 241 -13.85 -30.45 -10.37
CA PHE A 241 -12.91 -29.44 -9.89
C PHE A 241 -11.53 -29.62 -10.53
N ALA A 242 -11.27 -28.82 -11.57
CA ALA A 242 -10.11 -28.96 -12.43
C ALA A 242 -8.99 -27.97 -12.10
N VAL A 243 -7.76 -28.39 -12.37
CA VAL A 243 -6.57 -27.54 -12.37
C VAL A 243 -6.69 -26.52 -13.49
N ASP A 244 -6.56 -25.24 -13.15
CA ASP A 244 -6.63 -24.12 -14.09
C ASP A 244 -5.28 -23.38 -14.19
N GLU A 245 -5.29 -22.21 -14.85
CA GLU A 245 -4.11 -21.36 -14.94
C GLU A 245 -3.65 -20.87 -13.57
N PHE A 246 -4.56 -20.51 -12.67
CA PHE A 246 -4.22 -20.06 -11.32
C PHE A 246 -3.47 -21.15 -10.55
N THR A 247 -3.93 -22.41 -10.59
CA THR A 247 -3.21 -23.53 -9.95
C THR A 247 -1.80 -23.70 -10.52
N ARG A 248 -1.60 -23.46 -11.81
CA ARG A 248 -0.31 -23.63 -12.50
C ARG A 248 0.63 -22.44 -12.35
N THR A 249 0.10 -21.28 -11.94
CA THR A 249 0.85 -20.03 -11.92
C THR A 249 0.89 -19.34 -10.57
N THR A 250 0.25 -19.85 -9.52
CA THR A 250 0.28 -19.25 -8.18
C THR A 250 1.03 -20.13 -7.18
N LYS A 251 2.14 -19.61 -6.63
CA LYS A 251 2.95 -20.32 -5.63
C LYS A 251 2.36 -20.24 -4.23
N SER A 252 1.75 -19.11 -3.87
CA SER A 252 1.17 -18.90 -2.53
C SER A 252 0.19 -17.74 -2.48
N VAL A 253 -0.70 -17.79 -1.48
CA VAL A 253 -1.60 -16.70 -1.08
C VAL A 253 -1.39 -16.40 0.40
N HIS A 254 -1.16 -15.13 0.74
CA HIS A 254 -0.92 -14.68 2.12
C HIS A 254 -2.04 -13.75 2.55
N PHE A 255 -2.73 -14.10 3.63
CA PHE A 255 -3.75 -13.25 4.24
C PHE A 255 -3.16 -12.57 5.48
N TYR A 256 -3.18 -11.24 5.45
CA TYR A 256 -2.80 -10.37 6.56
C TYR A 256 -4.00 -9.54 7.03
N ASP A 257 -3.84 -8.80 8.13
CA ASP A 257 -4.84 -7.81 8.52
C ASP A 257 -4.96 -6.73 7.44
N SER A 258 -6.06 -6.80 6.70
CA SER A 258 -6.42 -5.91 5.60
C SER A 258 -5.47 -5.88 4.40
N ILE A 259 -4.69 -6.94 4.18
CA ILE A 259 -3.96 -7.16 2.93
C ILE A 259 -4.11 -8.62 2.49
N VAL A 260 -4.24 -8.84 1.17
CA VAL A 260 -4.03 -10.15 0.55
C VAL A 260 -2.89 -10.05 -0.46
N VAL A 261 -1.98 -11.02 -0.45
CA VAL A 261 -0.85 -11.09 -1.38
C VAL A 261 -0.86 -12.41 -2.13
N PHE A 262 -0.70 -12.36 -3.44
CA PHE A 262 -0.55 -13.51 -4.32
C PHE A 262 0.86 -13.50 -4.92
N GLU A 263 1.61 -14.57 -4.72
CA GLU A 263 2.92 -14.74 -5.36
C GLU A 263 2.80 -15.63 -6.58
N ARG A 264 3.15 -15.08 -7.75
CA ARG A 264 3.13 -15.82 -9.01
C ARG A 264 4.38 -16.68 -9.17
N GLY A 265 4.22 -17.76 -9.93
CA GLY A 265 5.27 -18.48 -10.61
C GLY A 265 4.88 -19.89 -11.01
N THR A 266 5.76 -20.54 -11.76
CA THR A 266 5.46 -21.86 -12.33
C THR A 266 5.27 -22.90 -11.22
N VAL A 267 4.09 -23.50 -11.18
CA VAL A 267 3.73 -24.62 -10.32
C VAL A 267 3.49 -25.84 -11.20
N VAL A 268 4.29 -26.88 -10.96
CA VAL A 268 4.10 -28.19 -11.57
C VAL A 268 3.26 -29.07 -10.64
N GLU A 269 2.67 -30.13 -11.17
CA GLU A 269 1.93 -31.11 -10.39
C GLU A 269 2.77 -31.62 -9.21
N PRO A 270 2.32 -31.43 -7.95
CA PRO A 270 3.05 -31.89 -6.78
C PRO A 270 3.13 -33.42 -6.76
N HIS A 271 4.30 -33.97 -6.46
CA HIS A 271 4.48 -35.40 -6.20
C HIS A 271 5.02 -35.61 -4.79
N ALA A 272 4.57 -36.70 -4.15
CA ALA A 272 5.06 -37.10 -2.84
C ALA A 272 6.18 -38.15 -2.98
N GLU A 273 7.31 -37.92 -2.30
CA GLU A 273 8.43 -38.87 -2.23
C GLU A 273 8.74 -39.24 -0.77
N GLN A 274 9.08 -40.50 -0.51
CA GLN A 274 9.55 -40.97 0.80
C GLN A 274 11.01 -41.45 0.69
N ARG A 275 11.89 -40.98 1.58
CA ARG A 275 13.30 -41.40 1.68
C ARG A 275 13.63 -41.83 3.12
N GLY A 276 14.57 -42.76 3.27
CA GLY A 276 15.00 -43.29 4.58
C GLY A 276 14.40 -44.67 4.92
N LYS A 277 14.68 -45.16 6.14
CA LYS A 277 14.19 -46.47 6.62
C LYS A 277 12.92 -46.28 7.44
N ARG A 278 11.87 -47.05 7.13
CA ARG A 278 10.66 -47.13 7.97
C ARG A 278 11.04 -47.66 9.36
N GLN A 279 10.67 -46.91 10.40
CA GLN A 279 10.93 -47.29 11.80
C GLN A 279 9.83 -48.20 12.38
N PHE A 280 8.63 -48.14 11.80
CA PHE A 280 7.46 -48.90 12.24
C PHE A 280 6.78 -49.55 11.04
N LYS A 281 6.18 -50.72 11.25
CA LYS A 281 5.29 -51.32 10.26
C LYS A 281 4.00 -50.48 10.20
N THR A 282 3.52 -50.18 9.01
CA THR A 282 2.16 -49.64 8.81
C THR A 282 1.16 -50.63 9.41
N LYS A 283 0.22 -50.11 10.21
CA LYS A 283 -0.92 -50.89 10.72
C LYS A 283 -1.84 -51.30 9.58
#